data_AF-A0A1M4NED6-F1
#
_entry.id   AF-A0A1M4NED6-F1
#
_cell.length_a   1.000
_cell.length_b   1.000
_cell.length_c   1.000
_cell.angle_alpha   90.00
_cell.angle_beta   90.00
_cell.angle_gamma   90.00
#
_symmetry.space_group_name_H-M   'P 1'
#
loop_
_entity.id
_entity.type
_entity.pdbx_description
1 polymer ?
#
loop_
_entity_poly.entity_id
_entity_poly.type
_entity_poly.pdbx_seq_one_letter_code
_entity_poly.pdbx_strand_id
1 'polypeptide(L)'
;MAVNYKKCPKCGSKNSVKIVYGMPGFELFQEAEAGKVKLGGCCIIEGGPEYYCKDCKNEWNREQVLDIIYGQIKGLKASVGGYFGGYYHVDIDLKNLKTTWLFKEGGSEKTSTRSIRNKTAEEFIKSLKEINLLNWKAKYVEPGVCDGTQWSVEIITDGRTVRKYGDNKFPEEWRQFCKVIKRITGKEFR
;
A
#
# COMPACT_ATOMS: atom_id res chain seq x y z
N MET A 1 8.54 -1.28 0.05
CA MET A 1 8.41 -2.71 0.40
C MET A 1 7.24 -3.26 -0.40
N ALA A 2 7.42 -4.34 -1.15
CA ALA A 2 6.31 -5.00 -1.85
C ALA A 2 5.58 -5.94 -0.88
N VAL A 3 4.28 -6.14 -1.08
CA VAL A 3 3.45 -7.05 -0.28
C VAL A 3 3.91 -8.50 -0.48
N ASN A 4 4.06 -9.25 0.62
CA ASN A 4 4.42 -10.66 0.57
C ASN A 4 3.19 -11.55 0.85
N TYR A 5 2.58 -12.06 -0.23
CA TYR A 5 1.39 -12.90 -0.17
C TYR A 5 1.65 -14.33 0.32
N LYS A 6 2.91 -14.79 0.36
CA LYS A 6 3.28 -16.14 0.83
C LYS A 6 3.43 -16.23 2.35
N LYS A 7 3.50 -15.10 3.06
CA LYS A 7 3.55 -15.14 4.52
C LYS A 7 2.15 -15.39 5.06
N CYS A 8 1.97 -16.42 5.87
CA CYS A 8 0.68 -16.72 6.49
C CYS A 8 0.22 -15.54 7.35
N PRO A 9 -0.97 -14.98 7.09
CA PRO A 9 -1.48 -13.84 7.87
C PRO A 9 -1.86 -14.23 9.30
N LYS A 10 -2.17 -15.52 9.56
CA LYS A 10 -2.63 -16.01 10.86
C LYS A 10 -1.49 -16.28 11.85
N CYS A 11 -0.44 -16.99 11.42
CA CYS A 11 0.67 -17.39 12.30
C CYS A 11 2.02 -16.76 11.95
N GLY A 12 2.11 -16.02 10.84
CA GLY A 12 3.34 -15.40 10.39
C GLY A 12 4.36 -16.33 9.73
N SER A 13 4.06 -17.64 9.62
CA SER A 13 4.94 -18.60 8.97
C SER A 13 5.15 -18.29 7.47
N LYS A 14 6.33 -18.64 6.96
CA LYS A 14 6.65 -18.64 5.52
C LYS A 14 6.46 -20.04 4.88
N ASN A 15 6.11 -21.05 5.68
CA ASN A 15 5.87 -22.42 5.23
C ASN A 15 4.49 -22.55 4.58
N SER A 16 4.29 -21.81 3.49
CA SER A 16 3.05 -21.81 2.71
C SER A 16 3.26 -22.42 1.34
N VAL A 17 2.22 -23.04 0.81
CA VAL A 17 2.17 -23.54 -0.57
C VAL A 17 0.98 -22.92 -1.30
N LYS A 18 1.01 -22.95 -2.64
CA LYS A 18 -0.14 -22.55 -3.44
C LYS A 18 -1.23 -23.62 -3.39
N ILE A 19 -2.47 -23.17 -3.49
CA ILE A 19 -3.62 -24.03 -3.73
C ILE A 19 -3.84 -24.09 -5.24
N VAL A 20 -3.94 -25.29 -5.79
CA VAL A 20 -4.21 -25.54 -7.21
C VAL A 20 -5.57 -26.21 -7.35
N TYR A 21 -6.40 -25.64 -8.20
CA TYR A 21 -7.76 -26.08 -8.48
C TYR A 21 -7.84 -26.76 -9.85
N GLY A 22 -8.87 -27.57 -10.03
CA GLY A 22 -9.11 -28.36 -11.24
C GLY A 22 -8.74 -29.83 -11.07
N MET A 23 -8.82 -30.59 -12.15
CA MET A 23 -8.41 -31.99 -12.19
C MET A 23 -6.89 -32.07 -12.30
N PRO A 24 -6.18 -32.65 -11.31
CA PRO A 24 -4.73 -32.74 -11.37
C PRO A 24 -4.28 -33.76 -12.41
N GLY A 25 -3.28 -33.40 -13.20
CA GLY A 25 -2.47 -34.39 -13.92
C GLY A 25 -1.56 -35.16 -12.95
N PHE A 26 -0.91 -36.22 -13.47
CA PHE A 26 -0.05 -37.09 -12.67
C PHE A 26 1.07 -36.33 -11.93
N GLU A 27 1.75 -35.40 -12.60
CA GLU A 27 2.83 -34.61 -11.98
C GLU A 27 2.32 -33.73 -10.82
N LEU A 28 1.22 -33.02 -11.02
CA LEU A 28 0.64 -32.16 -9.98
C LEU A 28 0.17 -32.98 -8.77
N PHE A 29 -0.33 -34.20 -9.02
CA PHE A 29 -0.68 -35.13 -7.95
C PHE A 29 0.55 -35.53 -7.13
N GLN A 30 1.67 -35.88 -7.78
CA GLN A 30 2.93 -36.16 -7.08
C GLN A 30 3.46 -34.95 -6.30
N GLU A 31 3.34 -33.74 -6.84
CA GLU A 31 3.71 -32.52 -6.11
C GLU A 31 2.86 -32.28 -4.86
N ALA A 32 1.57 -32.64 -4.92
CA ALA A 32 0.66 -32.56 -3.80
C ALA A 32 1.04 -33.59 -2.71
N GLU A 33 1.33 -34.83 -3.09
CA GLU A 33 1.82 -35.86 -2.17
C GLU A 33 3.16 -35.47 -1.52
N ALA A 34 4.05 -34.84 -2.29
CA ALA A 34 5.31 -34.28 -1.79
C ALA A 34 5.13 -33.01 -0.94
N GLY A 35 3.90 -32.50 -0.76
CA GLY A 35 3.60 -31.31 0.05
C GLY A 35 4.15 -30.00 -0.51
N LYS A 36 4.37 -29.94 -1.84
CA LYS A 36 4.82 -28.74 -2.57
C LYS A 36 3.65 -27.84 -2.96
N VAL A 37 2.47 -28.42 -3.17
CA VAL A 37 1.20 -27.74 -3.45
C VAL A 37 0.07 -28.34 -2.62
N LYS A 38 -1.07 -27.65 -2.52
CA LYS A 38 -2.31 -28.20 -1.99
C LYS A 38 -3.36 -28.28 -3.11
N LEU A 39 -4.06 -29.40 -3.24
CA LEU A 39 -5.21 -29.50 -4.14
C LEU A 39 -6.43 -28.84 -3.48
N GLY A 40 -7.06 -27.91 -4.20
CA GLY A 40 -8.21 -27.11 -3.73
C GLY A 40 -9.59 -27.65 -4.13
N GLY A 41 -9.63 -28.72 -4.94
CA GLY A 41 -10.85 -29.27 -5.54
C GLY A 41 -11.05 -28.84 -6.99
N CYS A 42 -12.14 -29.29 -7.62
CA CYS A 42 -12.33 -29.16 -9.07
C CYS A 42 -12.73 -27.76 -9.53
N CYS A 43 -13.45 -26.99 -8.71
CA CYS A 43 -14.01 -25.70 -9.12
C CYS A 43 -13.17 -24.53 -8.59
N ILE A 44 -12.81 -23.60 -9.48
CA ILE A 44 -12.25 -22.31 -9.09
C ILE A 44 -13.41 -21.42 -8.65
N ILE A 45 -13.37 -20.97 -7.39
CA ILE A 45 -14.35 -20.04 -6.84
C ILE A 45 -13.73 -18.64 -6.87
N GLU A 46 -14.46 -17.65 -7.39
CA GLU A 46 -14.03 -16.26 -7.34
C GLU A 46 -13.84 -15.82 -5.87
N GLY A 47 -12.68 -15.23 -5.58
CA GLY A 47 -12.30 -14.91 -4.19
C GLY A 47 -11.93 -16.13 -3.33
N GLY A 48 -11.82 -17.33 -3.91
CA GLY A 48 -11.36 -18.53 -3.22
C GLY A 48 -9.90 -18.42 -2.75
N PRO A 49 -9.47 -19.28 -1.80
CA PRO A 49 -8.13 -19.21 -1.26
C PRO A 49 -7.05 -19.60 -2.28
N GLU A 50 -5.95 -18.86 -2.30
CA GLU A 50 -4.82 -19.09 -3.21
C GLU A 50 -3.63 -19.77 -2.53
N TYR A 51 -3.56 -19.70 -1.20
CA TYR A 51 -2.43 -20.14 -0.40
C TYR A 51 -2.90 -20.94 0.81
N TYR A 52 -2.07 -21.92 1.20
CA TYR A 52 -2.27 -22.77 2.36
C TYR A 52 -1.02 -22.77 3.25
N CYS A 53 -1.18 -22.63 4.57
CA CYS A 53 -0.09 -22.72 5.52
C CYS A 53 0.03 -24.15 6.06
N LYS A 54 1.22 -24.75 5.95
CA LYS A 54 1.47 -26.10 6.44
C LYS A 54 1.56 -26.20 7.96
N ASP A 55 1.83 -25.09 8.65
CA ASP A 55 2.01 -25.10 10.11
C ASP A 55 0.68 -24.91 10.86
N CYS A 56 -0.16 -23.95 10.46
CA CYS A 56 -1.41 -23.64 11.16
C CYS A 56 -2.69 -23.96 10.36
N LYS A 57 -2.53 -24.56 9.17
CA LYS A 57 -3.60 -24.97 8.26
C LYS A 57 -4.52 -23.85 7.77
N ASN A 58 -4.12 -22.58 7.94
CA ASN A 58 -4.88 -21.44 7.44
C ASN A 58 -4.85 -21.40 5.90
N GLU A 59 -5.94 -20.91 5.32
CA GLU A 59 -6.07 -20.67 3.88
C GLU A 59 -6.38 -19.18 3.64
N TRP A 60 -5.82 -18.61 2.57
CA TRP A 60 -6.04 -17.20 2.25
C TRP A 60 -5.82 -16.91 0.78
N ASN A 61 -6.39 -15.79 0.32
CA ASN A 61 -6.13 -15.21 -0.99
C ASN A 61 -5.34 -13.89 -0.87
N ARG A 62 -4.95 -13.31 -2.00
CA ARG A 62 -4.21 -12.04 -2.02
C ARG A 62 -5.03 -10.88 -1.47
N GLU A 63 -6.33 -10.84 -1.75
CA GLU A 63 -7.20 -9.73 -1.35
C GLU A 63 -7.28 -9.60 0.17
N GLN A 64 -7.44 -10.72 0.88
CA GLN A 64 -7.40 -10.79 2.34
C GLN A 64 -6.06 -10.31 2.91
N VAL A 65 -4.94 -10.65 2.25
CA VAL A 65 -3.61 -10.16 2.69
C VAL A 65 -3.52 -8.64 2.50
N LEU A 66 -4.06 -8.09 1.40
CA LEU A 66 -4.10 -6.66 1.20
C LEU A 66 -4.95 -5.97 2.27
N ASP A 67 -6.15 -6.48 2.57
CA ASP A 67 -7.03 -5.91 3.60
C ASP A 67 -6.33 -5.84 4.96
N ILE A 68 -5.66 -6.93 5.36
CA ILE A 68 -4.92 -6.98 6.62
C ILE A 68 -3.79 -5.94 6.63
N ILE A 69 -2.99 -5.84 5.57
CA ILE A 69 -1.81 -4.96 5.56
C ILE A 69 -2.22 -3.49 5.43
N TYR A 70 -3.21 -3.15 4.61
CA TYR A 70 -3.73 -1.78 4.51
C TYR A 70 -4.45 -1.36 5.79
N GLY A 71 -5.16 -2.28 6.47
CA GLY A 71 -5.77 -2.02 7.79
C GLY A 71 -4.75 -1.75 8.91
N GLN A 72 -3.47 -2.11 8.72
CA GLN A 72 -2.40 -1.79 9.67
C GLN A 72 -1.84 -0.38 9.51
N ILE A 73 -2.23 0.38 8.49
CA ILE A 73 -1.78 1.76 8.29
C ILE A 73 -2.38 2.65 9.39
N LYS A 74 -1.50 3.39 10.06
CA LYS A 74 -1.83 4.29 11.18
C LYS A 74 -1.66 5.75 10.82
N GLY A 75 -0.89 6.03 9.79
CA GLY A 75 -0.74 7.37 9.28
C GLY A 75 0.05 7.41 8.00
N LEU A 76 0.06 8.59 7.40
CA LEU A 76 0.78 8.86 6.18
C LEU A 76 1.31 10.29 6.23
N LYS A 77 2.61 10.46 5.97
CA LYS A 77 3.21 11.76 5.70
C LYS A 77 3.60 11.82 4.24
N ALA A 78 3.33 12.93 3.59
CA ALA A 78 3.78 13.12 2.22
C ALA A 78 4.23 14.55 1.99
N SER A 79 5.16 14.70 1.05
CA SER A 79 5.59 16.00 0.56
C SER A 79 5.82 15.97 -0.93
N VAL A 80 5.60 17.11 -1.56
CA VAL A 80 5.93 17.37 -2.96
C VAL A 80 6.22 18.84 -3.12
N GLY A 81 7.27 19.16 -3.86
CA GLY A 81 7.65 20.53 -4.16
C GLY A 81 8.96 20.60 -4.91
N GLY A 82 9.27 21.79 -5.40
CA GLY A 82 10.51 22.05 -6.13
C GLY A 82 10.94 23.49 -5.95
N TYR A 83 11.96 23.89 -6.70
CA TYR A 83 12.47 25.26 -6.69
C TYR A 83 11.39 26.28 -7.13
N PHE A 84 10.54 25.89 -8.08
CA PHE A 84 9.41 26.68 -8.57
C PHE A 84 8.07 26.04 -8.13
N GLY A 85 7.12 26.83 -7.64
CA GLY A 85 5.73 26.39 -7.34
C GLY A 85 5.44 25.97 -5.90
N GLY A 86 6.40 26.18 -4.99
CA GLY A 86 6.23 25.95 -3.55
C GLY A 86 6.38 24.49 -3.12
N TYR A 87 6.15 24.27 -1.83
CA TYR A 87 6.34 23.00 -1.15
C TYR A 87 5.11 22.63 -0.33
N TYR A 88 4.49 21.51 -0.67
CA TYR A 88 3.37 20.92 0.05
C TYR A 88 3.86 19.85 1.02
N HIS A 89 3.28 19.82 2.21
CA HIS A 89 3.45 18.77 3.18
C HIS A 89 2.11 18.39 3.80
N VAL A 90 1.89 17.10 4.01
CA VAL A 90 0.72 16.57 4.71
C VAL A 90 1.15 15.57 5.77
N ASP A 91 0.45 15.62 6.90
CA ASP A 91 0.49 14.62 7.97
C ASP A 91 -0.95 14.14 8.22
N ILE A 92 -1.20 12.86 7.97
CA ILE A 92 -2.48 12.20 8.16
C ILE A 92 -2.31 11.22 9.31
N ASP A 93 -2.89 11.54 10.46
CA ASP A 93 -2.92 10.71 11.65
C ASP A 93 -4.28 10.00 11.75
N LEU A 94 -4.30 8.72 11.39
CA LEU A 94 -5.52 7.92 11.41
C LEU A 94 -5.87 7.41 12.82
N LYS A 95 -4.91 7.42 13.76
CA LYS A 95 -5.19 7.05 15.16
C LYS A 95 -6.00 8.15 15.85
N ASN A 96 -5.61 9.40 15.61
CA ASN A 96 -6.28 10.57 16.20
C ASN A 96 -7.29 11.23 15.25
N LEU A 97 -7.54 10.61 14.08
CA LEU A 97 -8.46 11.10 13.04
C LEU A 97 -8.22 12.58 12.72
N LYS A 98 -6.96 12.94 12.48
CA LYS A 98 -6.53 14.32 12.27
C LYS A 98 -5.67 14.41 11.03
N THR A 99 -5.84 15.51 10.30
CA THR A 99 -4.97 15.85 9.17
C THR A 99 -4.37 17.23 9.39
N THR A 100 -3.11 17.37 9.02
CA THR A 100 -2.38 18.63 8.96
C THR A 100 -1.88 18.79 7.54
N TRP A 101 -2.10 19.96 6.97
CA TRP A 101 -1.64 20.34 5.64
C TRP A 101 -0.83 21.62 5.76
N LEU A 102 0.29 21.70 5.05
CA LEU A 102 1.19 22.83 5.04
C LEU A 102 1.60 23.13 3.59
N PHE A 103 1.68 24.41 3.25
CA PHE A 103 2.23 24.91 2.00
C PHE A 103 3.19 26.06 2.26
N LYS A 104 4.33 26.03 1.58
CA LYS A 104 5.38 27.07 1.63
C LYS A 104 5.72 27.58 0.25
N GLU A 105 5.78 28.89 0.07
CA GLU A 105 6.22 29.52 -1.17
C GLU A 105 6.73 30.93 -0.89
N GLY A 106 7.91 31.29 -1.43
CA GLY A 106 8.43 32.67 -1.38
C GLY A 106 8.47 33.29 0.02
N GLY A 107 8.81 32.51 1.05
CA GLY A 107 8.84 32.95 2.46
C GLY A 107 7.47 32.97 3.17
N SER A 108 6.37 32.73 2.45
CA SER A 108 5.03 32.58 3.03
C SER A 108 4.77 31.13 3.43
N GLU A 109 4.07 30.92 4.56
CA GLU A 109 3.62 29.62 5.03
C GLU A 109 2.11 29.64 5.29
N LYS A 110 1.40 28.62 4.80
CA LYS A 110 -0.02 28.36 5.09
C LYS A 110 -0.15 26.99 5.72
N THR A 111 -0.83 26.92 6.86
CA THR A 111 -1.07 25.66 7.57
C THR A 111 -2.56 25.50 7.85
N SER A 112 -3.06 24.28 7.72
CA SER A 112 -4.46 23.93 7.98
C SER A 112 -4.54 22.59 8.68
N THR A 113 -5.30 22.54 9.75
CA THR A 113 -5.51 21.33 10.56
C THR A 113 -6.98 21.06 10.69
N ARG A 114 -7.40 19.80 10.54
CA ARG A 114 -8.80 19.40 10.73
C ARG A 114 -8.92 17.98 11.24
N SER A 115 -10.00 17.73 11.97
CA SER A 115 -10.46 16.38 12.31
C SER A 115 -11.24 15.76 11.15
N ILE A 116 -11.18 14.44 11.04
CA ILE A 116 -11.91 13.63 10.06
C ILE A 116 -12.81 12.61 10.76
N ARG A 117 -13.77 12.03 10.03
CA ARG A 117 -14.62 10.95 10.52
C ARG A 117 -13.97 9.60 10.26
N ASN A 118 -14.33 8.57 11.04
CA ASN A 118 -13.88 7.19 10.79
C ASN A 118 -14.17 6.73 9.36
N LYS A 119 -15.39 6.98 8.85
CA LYS A 119 -15.75 6.66 7.46
C LYS A 119 -14.79 7.29 6.43
N THR A 120 -14.34 8.53 6.67
CA THR A 120 -13.38 9.21 5.79
C THR A 120 -12.00 8.56 5.86
N ALA A 121 -11.58 8.09 7.05
CA ALA A 121 -10.34 7.33 7.20
C ALA A 121 -10.41 5.97 6.49
N GLU A 122 -11.52 5.26 6.59
CA GLU A 122 -11.78 3.99 5.90
C GLU A 122 -11.75 4.15 4.37
N GLU A 123 -12.46 5.14 3.84
CA GLU A 123 -12.46 5.48 2.41
C GLU A 123 -11.06 5.88 1.92
N PHE A 124 -10.28 6.56 2.76
CA PHE A 124 -8.89 6.90 2.45
C PHE A 124 -8.03 5.64 2.32
N ILE A 125 -8.09 4.72 3.29
CA ILE A 125 -7.35 3.44 3.23
C ILE A 125 -7.77 2.63 1.99
N LYS A 126 -9.06 2.56 1.68
CA LYS A 126 -9.56 1.90 0.47
C LYS A 126 -8.93 2.50 -0.79
N SER A 127 -8.89 3.83 -0.91
CA SER A 127 -8.29 4.44 -2.09
C SER A 127 -6.77 4.33 -2.15
N LEU A 128 -6.07 4.20 -1.02
CA LEU A 128 -4.63 3.84 -1.03
C LEU A 128 -4.42 2.42 -1.58
N LYS A 129 -5.34 1.49 -1.29
CA LYS A 129 -5.35 0.12 -1.83
C LYS A 129 -5.60 0.12 -3.34
N GLU A 130 -6.58 0.91 -3.81
CA GLU A 130 -6.93 1.04 -5.24
C GLU A 130 -5.75 1.54 -6.11
N ILE A 131 -4.93 2.47 -5.60
CA ILE A 131 -3.73 2.96 -6.30
C ILE A 131 -2.47 2.10 -6.04
N ASN A 132 -2.65 0.97 -5.36
CA ASN A 132 -1.60 0.01 -5.05
C ASN A 132 -0.37 0.63 -4.35
N LEU A 133 -0.60 1.63 -3.47
CA LEU A 133 0.46 2.46 -2.87
C LEU A 133 1.60 1.62 -2.28
N LEU A 134 1.26 0.56 -1.54
CA LEU A 134 2.26 -0.29 -0.88
C LEU A 134 3.22 -0.93 -1.89
N ASN A 135 2.78 -1.28 -3.09
CA ASN A 135 3.61 -1.94 -4.11
C ASN A 135 4.40 -0.99 -5.02
N TRP A 136 4.26 0.33 -4.89
CA TRP A 136 5.15 1.27 -5.59
C TRP A 136 6.63 0.98 -5.29
N LYS A 137 7.52 1.29 -6.25
CA LYS A 137 8.97 1.23 -6.06
C LYS A 137 9.39 2.14 -4.91
N ALA A 138 10.54 1.83 -4.29
CA ALA A 138 11.04 2.66 -3.19
C ALA A 138 11.59 4.01 -3.68
N LYS A 139 12.13 4.05 -4.91
CA LYS A 139 12.84 5.19 -5.49
C LYS A 139 12.43 5.38 -6.96
N TYR A 140 12.16 6.62 -7.34
CA TYR A 140 11.87 7.04 -8.71
C TYR A 140 12.78 8.23 -9.06
N VAL A 141 13.85 8.03 -9.82
CA VAL A 141 14.76 9.12 -10.19
C VAL A 141 14.89 9.21 -11.70
N GLU A 142 14.78 10.43 -12.21
CA GLU A 142 15.18 10.79 -13.57
C GLU A 142 16.62 11.32 -13.52
N PRO A 143 17.61 10.57 -14.05
CA PRO A 143 19.00 11.01 -14.01
C PRO A 143 19.23 12.19 -14.95
N GLY A 144 20.10 13.12 -14.55
CA GLY A 144 20.50 14.26 -15.40
C GLY A 144 19.64 15.52 -15.27
N VAL A 145 18.69 15.54 -14.32
CA VAL A 145 17.91 16.74 -13.96
C VAL A 145 18.38 17.22 -12.58
N CYS A 146 18.88 18.45 -12.49
CA CYS A 146 19.46 19.02 -11.26
C CYS A 146 18.47 19.87 -10.46
N ASP A 147 17.52 20.50 -11.14
CA ASP A 147 16.46 21.34 -10.59
C ASP A 147 15.09 20.78 -11.01
N GLY A 148 14.19 20.64 -10.05
CA GLY A 148 12.85 20.14 -10.37
C GLY A 148 12.06 19.73 -9.15
N THR A 149 11.15 18.78 -9.35
CA THR A 149 10.17 18.39 -8.32
C THR A 149 10.63 17.15 -7.58
N GLN A 150 10.71 17.27 -6.27
CA GLN A 150 11.01 16.18 -5.35
C GLN A 150 9.77 15.85 -4.55
N TRP A 151 9.60 14.56 -4.25
CA TRP A 151 8.48 14.11 -3.45
C TRP A 151 8.88 12.96 -2.54
N SER A 152 8.12 12.81 -1.46
CA SER A 152 8.23 11.65 -0.58
C SER A 152 6.88 11.26 0.01
N VAL A 153 6.72 9.97 0.28
CA VAL A 153 5.57 9.40 0.98
C VAL A 153 6.11 8.43 2.03
N GLU A 154 5.78 8.69 3.29
CA GLU A 154 6.07 7.84 4.44
C GLU A 154 4.77 7.22 4.95
N ILE A 155 4.74 5.89 4.93
CA ILE A 155 3.57 5.10 5.33
C ILE A 155 3.88 4.51 6.70
N ILE A 156 3.10 4.89 7.69
CA ILE A 156 3.32 4.53 9.09
C ILE A 156 2.37 3.37 9.42
N THR A 157 2.92 2.24 9.87
CA THR A 157 2.16 1.08 10.35
C THR A 157 2.59 0.72 11.78
N ASP A 158 1.88 -0.18 12.47
CA ASP A 158 2.15 -0.48 13.89
C ASP A 158 3.58 -0.95 14.23
N GLY A 159 4.33 -1.48 13.27
CA GLY A 159 5.69 -1.99 13.50
C GLY A 159 6.79 -1.40 12.62
N ARG A 160 6.46 -0.47 11.71
CA ARG A 160 7.45 0.10 10.78
C ARG A 160 6.94 1.33 10.05
N THR A 161 7.88 2.10 9.51
CA THR A 161 7.64 3.17 8.56
C THR A 161 8.26 2.80 7.21
N VAL A 162 7.49 2.89 6.13
CA VAL A 162 7.97 2.63 4.76
C VAL A 162 8.02 3.94 4.01
N ARG A 163 9.22 4.34 3.56
CA ARG A 163 9.41 5.53 2.73
C ARG A 163 9.48 5.18 1.24
N LYS A 164 8.84 6.01 0.43
CA LYS A 164 8.91 6.04 -1.04
C LYS A 164 9.24 7.46 -1.44
N TYR A 165 10.08 7.65 -2.44
CA TYR A 165 10.47 8.99 -2.87
C TYR A 165 10.82 9.03 -4.34
N GLY A 166 10.84 10.24 -4.88
CA GLY A 166 11.35 10.46 -6.21
C GLY A 166 11.88 11.86 -6.43
N ASP A 167 12.62 11.96 -7.52
CA ASP A 167 13.26 13.15 -8.02
C ASP A 167 12.95 13.21 -9.51
N ASN A 168 12.09 14.15 -9.89
CA ASN A 168 11.57 14.37 -11.25
C ASN A 168 10.85 13.18 -11.92
N LYS A 169 10.78 12.03 -11.25
CA LYS A 169 10.09 10.83 -11.72
C LYS A 169 9.02 10.41 -10.72
N PHE A 170 7.88 9.99 -11.25
CA PHE A 170 6.70 9.68 -10.47
C PHE A 170 6.15 8.28 -10.80
N PRO A 171 5.45 7.63 -9.85
CA PRO A 171 4.60 6.47 -10.13
C PRO A 171 3.50 6.83 -11.13
N GLU A 172 3.00 5.83 -11.86
CA GLU A 172 1.91 6.00 -12.81
C GLU A 172 0.65 6.56 -12.15
N GLU A 173 0.37 6.14 -10.91
CA GLU A 173 -0.79 6.53 -10.12
C GLU A 173 -0.60 7.83 -9.31
N TRP A 174 0.47 8.59 -9.55
CA TRP A 174 0.79 9.79 -8.76
C TRP A 174 -0.33 10.84 -8.78
N ARG A 175 -0.94 11.07 -9.94
CA ARG A 175 -2.06 12.03 -10.06
C ARG A 175 -3.27 11.61 -9.22
N GLN A 176 -3.53 10.31 -9.14
CA GLN A 176 -4.59 9.73 -8.33
C GLN A 176 -4.26 9.86 -6.85
N PHE A 177 -3.01 9.61 -6.46
CA PHE A 177 -2.53 9.86 -5.09
C PHE A 177 -2.75 11.31 -4.64
N CYS A 178 -2.36 12.29 -5.45
CA CYS A 178 -2.62 13.71 -5.19
C CYS A 178 -4.11 14.00 -4.97
N LYS A 179 -5.00 13.41 -5.79
CA LYS A 179 -6.46 13.54 -5.62
C LYS A 179 -6.95 12.91 -4.31
N VAL A 180 -6.42 11.76 -3.92
CA VAL A 180 -6.75 11.09 -2.66
C VAL A 180 -6.35 11.96 -1.47
N ILE A 181 -5.14 12.54 -1.47
CA ILE A 181 -4.66 13.48 -0.44
C ILE A 181 -5.54 14.72 -0.40
N LYS A 182 -5.87 15.31 -1.56
CA LYS A 182 -6.76 16.47 -1.63
C LYS A 182 -8.13 16.19 -1.06
N ARG A 183 -8.70 15.01 -1.32
CA ARG A 183 -10.02 14.63 -0.82
C ARG A 183 -10.05 14.51 0.72
N ILE A 184 -9.06 13.87 1.33
CA ILE A 184 -9.03 13.70 2.80
C ILE A 184 -8.68 15.01 3.52
N THR A 185 -7.75 15.80 2.99
CA THR A 185 -7.31 17.07 3.61
C THR A 185 -8.25 18.24 3.30
N GLY A 186 -8.91 18.22 2.14
CA GLY A 186 -9.65 19.36 1.59
C GLY A 186 -8.76 20.45 1.00
N LYS A 187 -7.46 20.18 0.76
CA LYS A 187 -6.46 21.15 0.29
C LYS A 187 -5.66 20.58 -0.89
N GLU A 188 -5.10 21.44 -1.73
CA GLU A 188 -4.28 21.00 -2.88
C GLU A 188 -3.01 20.26 -2.44
N PHE A 189 -2.59 19.25 -3.20
CA PHE A 189 -1.32 18.57 -3.01
C PHE A 189 -0.80 18.15 -4.39
N ARG A 190 0.21 18.83 -4.91
CA ARG A 190 0.68 18.66 -6.30
C ARG A 190 2.10 19.14 -6.50
#